data_AF-A0A016SPT8-F1
#
_entry.id   AF-A0A016SPT8-F1
#
_cell.length_a   1.000
_cell.length_b   1.000
_cell.length_c   1.000
_cell.angle_alpha   90.00
_cell.angle_beta   90.00
_cell.angle_gamma   90.00
#
_symmetry.space_group_name_H-M   'P 1'
#
loop_
_entity.id
_entity.type
_entity.pdbx_description
1 polymer ?
#
loop_
_entity_poly.entity_id
_entity_poly.type
_entity_poly.pdbx_seq_one_letter_code
_entity_poly.pdbx_strand_id
1 'polypeptide(L)'
;METEVRAIIPLMEHLHLKHVPYRDKITCESIFLQIFSFGGYCSGEIVDPDQPIDIHMLDTNTYRWMFVKAHGCEADADNRMEEDDMEPLRSLPYQRYGHTVCAYRGRAYLWGGRNDDYGASSTLHEFDPVLLRWRIVPVEGRVPPARDGHSAVVVGDRMFLFGGFEEDLQRFSQETYVFDFLTNRWSEFNTTGQPPLWRDFHTAVAIDSKMYIFGGRSDHTGQFHSTRDMYDERLKALNLRTGEWSDPICNGTGPTGRRSHSAWTYGGKMYIFGGYLGTQNMHYDDLFSFDPQTNHWEKIKTSGPMPSPRRRQCTVVVGSRVFLFGGTMPVKNSSGTPSGLADLADLYVLDYAPSLKHLAAGVVLRNNYHKTYANYIPHDLNRELWAMTTPNAISTPLTQRHDATG
;
A
#
# COMPACT_ATOMS: atom_id res chain seq x y z
N MET A 1 0.67 -32.18 -3.60
CA MET A 1 1.63 -31.07 -3.69
C MET A 1 1.04 -29.93 -2.90
N GLU A 2 1.26 -29.95 -1.58
CA GLU A 2 0.84 -28.86 -0.70
C GLU A 2 1.59 -27.60 -1.14
N THR A 3 0.86 -26.51 -1.36
CA THR A 3 1.40 -25.16 -1.50
C THR A 3 1.96 -24.70 -0.16
N GLU A 4 3.03 -25.36 0.30
CA GLU A 4 3.83 -24.90 1.42
C GLU A 4 4.47 -23.57 1.02
N VAL A 5 4.22 -22.54 1.81
CA VAL A 5 4.94 -21.27 1.71
C VAL A 5 6.39 -21.50 2.12
N ARG A 6 7.30 -21.30 1.18
CA ARG A 6 8.73 -21.61 1.36
C ARG A 6 9.48 -20.33 1.71
N ALA A 7 9.63 -20.10 3.01
CA ALA A 7 10.44 -19.06 3.66
C ALA A 7 9.90 -17.62 3.60
N ILE A 8 9.48 -17.10 4.76
CA ILE A 8 9.72 -15.69 5.06
C ILE A 8 11.19 -15.59 5.41
N ILE A 9 11.94 -14.81 4.65
CA ILE A 9 13.29 -14.45 5.05
C ILE A 9 13.12 -13.27 5.98
N PRO A 10 13.30 -13.43 7.30
CA PRO A 10 13.54 -12.27 8.11
C PRO A 10 14.84 -11.66 7.62
N LEU A 11 14.76 -10.42 7.16
CA LEU A 11 15.93 -9.58 7.22
C LEU A 11 16.11 -9.34 8.73
N MET A 12 16.95 -10.16 9.37
CA MET A 12 17.30 -9.96 10.77
C MET A 12 18.11 -8.67 10.83
N GLU A 13 17.47 -7.60 11.26
CA GLU A 13 18.10 -6.67 12.17
C GLU A 13 17.12 -6.33 13.28
N HIS A 14 17.69 -6.17 14.47
CA HIS A 14 17.05 -5.40 15.53
C HIS A 14 16.59 -4.09 14.91
N LEU A 15 15.28 -3.98 14.73
CA LEU A 15 14.66 -2.89 14.02
C LEU A 15 14.61 -1.67 14.94
N HIS A 16 15.76 -1.06 15.18
CA HIS A 16 15.85 0.38 15.32
C HIS A 16 16.11 0.94 13.91
N LEU A 17 15.11 0.80 13.05
CA LEU A 17 15.07 1.51 11.78
C LEU A 17 14.63 2.93 12.07
N LYS A 18 15.62 3.78 12.38
CA LYS A 18 15.53 5.19 12.06
C LYS A 18 15.41 5.28 10.52
N HIS A 19 14.19 5.39 10.02
CA HIS A 19 13.84 5.99 8.73
C HIS A 19 13.94 5.10 7.46
N VAL A 20 13.09 4.06 7.35
CA VAL A 20 12.20 3.97 6.16
C VAL A 20 11.17 5.09 6.38
N PRO A 21 10.70 5.84 5.36
CA PRO A 21 9.74 6.91 5.58
C PRO A 21 8.62 6.37 6.45
N TYR A 22 8.56 6.89 7.68
CA TYR A 22 7.66 6.47 8.75
C TYR A 22 6.25 6.78 8.27
N ARG A 23 5.64 5.94 7.44
CA ARG A 23 4.45 6.37 6.71
C ARG A 23 3.36 5.32 6.75
N ASP A 24 2.26 5.74 7.34
CA ASP A 24 1.10 4.94 7.73
C ASP A 24 0.15 4.68 6.59
N LYS A 25 0.37 5.19 5.37
CA LYS A 25 -0.58 5.08 4.25
C LYS A 25 0.13 5.37 2.93
N ILE A 26 1.27 4.71 2.73
CA ILE A 26 2.01 4.77 1.47
C ILE A 26 1.22 3.99 0.41
N THR A 27 1.31 4.39 -0.85
CA THR A 27 0.97 3.48 -1.95
C THR A 27 2.21 3.24 -2.78
N CYS A 28 2.38 2.00 -3.22
CA CYS A 28 3.59 1.56 -3.89
C CYS A 28 3.27 0.63 -5.03
N GLU A 29 4.06 0.73 -6.09
CA GLU A 29 3.91 -0.07 -7.29
C GLU A 29 5.28 -0.52 -7.80
N SER A 30 5.31 -1.68 -8.45
CA SER A 30 6.54 -2.17 -9.07
C SER A 30 6.66 -1.70 -10.51
N ILE A 31 7.79 -1.12 -10.86
CA ILE A 31 8.11 -0.72 -12.23
C ILE A 31 9.55 -1.15 -12.52
N PHE A 32 9.75 -1.91 -13.60
CA PHE A 32 11.07 -2.43 -14.00
C PHE A 32 11.85 -3.14 -12.86
N LEU A 33 11.16 -3.94 -12.03
CA LEU A 33 11.71 -4.65 -10.85
C LEU A 33 12.13 -3.76 -9.67
N GLN A 34 11.90 -2.45 -9.73
CA GLN A 34 12.05 -1.54 -8.60
C GLN A 34 10.68 -1.27 -7.99
N ILE A 35 10.64 -1.03 -6.68
CA ILE A 35 9.40 -0.61 -6.01
C ILE A 35 9.48 0.88 -5.76
N PHE A 36 8.53 1.64 -6.30
CA PHE A 36 8.38 3.05 -5.98
C PHE A 36 7.29 3.21 -4.93
N SER A 37 7.50 4.09 -3.97
CA SER A 37 6.57 4.39 -2.90
C SER A 37 6.31 5.90 -2.88
N PHE A 38 5.05 6.28 -2.72
CA PHE A 38 4.58 7.65 -2.87
C PHE A 38 3.83 8.09 -1.61
N GLY A 39 4.28 9.18 -0.98
CA GLY A 39 3.55 9.85 0.09
C GLY A 39 3.35 9.03 1.34
N GLY A 40 2.21 9.23 2.00
CA GLY A 40 1.84 8.64 3.29
C GLY A 40 1.87 9.64 4.46
N TYR A 41 1.72 9.18 5.69
CA TYR A 41 1.67 10.07 6.86
C TYR A 41 2.44 9.48 8.03
N CYS A 42 3.17 10.30 8.74
CA CYS A 42 4.00 9.94 9.87
C CYS A 42 3.51 10.64 11.15
N SER A 43 3.43 9.94 12.27
CA SER A 43 3.05 10.55 13.54
C SER A 43 4.08 11.61 13.96
N GLY A 44 3.64 12.87 14.05
CA GLY A 44 4.48 14.00 14.47
C GLY A 44 5.35 14.64 13.37
N GLU A 45 5.18 14.23 12.10
CA GLU A 45 5.79 14.93 10.96
C GLU A 45 5.05 16.25 10.71
N ILE A 46 5.81 17.33 10.56
CA ILE A 46 5.29 18.60 10.05
C ILE A 46 5.39 18.49 8.53
N VAL A 47 4.26 18.40 7.87
CA VAL A 47 4.19 18.45 6.41
C VAL A 47 4.37 19.90 6.01
N ASP A 48 5.41 20.17 5.24
CA ASP A 48 5.55 21.43 4.52
C ASP A 48 4.49 21.45 3.41
N PRO A 49 3.49 22.35 3.44
CA PRO A 49 2.40 22.37 2.46
C PRO A 49 2.93 22.60 1.03
N ASP A 50 4.09 23.24 0.91
CA ASP A 50 4.73 23.51 -0.37
C ASP A 50 5.59 22.33 -0.88
N GLN A 51 5.75 21.27 -0.09
CA GLN A 51 6.49 20.08 -0.52
C GLN A 51 5.61 19.11 -1.33
N PRO A 52 6.12 18.67 -2.50
CA PRO A 52 5.47 17.62 -3.26
C PRO A 52 5.57 16.30 -2.51
N ILE A 53 4.71 15.36 -2.91
CA ILE A 53 4.67 14.01 -2.36
C ILE A 53 6.06 13.35 -2.45
N ASP A 54 6.55 12.79 -1.36
CA ASP A 54 7.84 12.11 -1.43
C ASP A 54 7.76 10.89 -2.34
N ILE A 55 8.89 10.61 -2.98
CA ILE A 55 9.10 9.41 -3.76
C ILE A 55 10.29 8.67 -3.16
N HIS A 56 10.07 7.41 -2.83
CA HIS A 56 11.15 6.51 -2.42
C HIS A 56 11.21 5.33 -3.38
N MET A 57 12.40 4.82 -3.63
CA MET A 57 12.64 3.66 -4.48
C MET A 57 13.36 2.58 -3.69
N LEU A 58 12.81 1.37 -3.68
CA LEU A 58 13.49 0.18 -3.20
C LEU A 58 14.03 -0.63 -4.39
N ASP A 59 15.34 -0.85 -4.37
CA ASP A 59 15.97 -1.87 -5.20
C ASP A 59 15.68 -3.25 -4.59
N THR A 60 14.95 -4.08 -5.32
CA THR A 60 14.50 -5.41 -4.86
C THR A 60 15.59 -6.48 -4.85
N ASN A 61 16.75 -6.19 -5.42
CA ASN A 61 17.92 -7.08 -5.41
C ASN A 61 18.84 -6.75 -4.23
N THR A 62 19.04 -5.45 -3.96
CA THR A 62 19.95 -4.99 -2.90
C THR A 62 19.24 -4.67 -1.59
N TYR A 63 17.90 -4.60 -1.57
CA TYR A 63 17.10 -4.19 -0.41
C TYR A 63 17.44 -2.78 0.09
N ARG A 64 18.02 -1.97 -0.80
CA ARG A 64 18.40 -0.59 -0.53
C ARG A 64 17.30 0.34 -0.98
N TRP A 65 16.87 1.17 -0.06
CA TRP A 65 15.99 2.27 -0.34
C TRP A 65 16.82 3.48 -0.78
N MET A 66 16.21 4.34 -1.58
CA MET A 66 16.75 5.64 -1.98
C MET A 66 15.62 6.68 -2.03
N PHE A 67 15.90 7.91 -1.61
CA PHE A 67 15.00 9.03 -1.88
C PHE A 67 15.13 9.45 -3.34
N VAL A 68 14.00 9.67 -3.99
CA VAL A 68 13.92 10.08 -5.40
C VAL A 68 13.40 11.51 -5.46
N LYS A 69 14.25 12.44 -5.88
CA LYS A 69 13.84 13.81 -6.16
C LYS A 69 13.31 13.87 -7.59
N ALA A 70 12.05 14.26 -7.76
CA ALA A 70 11.49 14.50 -9.10
C ALA A 70 12.08 15.80 -9.70
N HIS A 71 12.29 15.82 -11.02
CA HIS A 71 12.66 17.05 -11.73
C HIS A 71 11.44 17.99 -11.84
N GLY A 72 11.69 19.29 -11.74
CA GLY A 72 10.66 20.33 -11.69
C GLY A 72 10.33 20.83 -10.27
N CYS A 73 10.92 20.23 -9.23
CA CYS A 73 10.82 20.72 -7.85
C CYS A 73 11.86 21.81 -7.50
N GLU A 74 12.52 22.40 -8.49
CA GLU A 74 13.52 23.46 -8.30
C GLU A 74 12.83 24.81 -8.45
N ALA A 75 12.51 25.44 -7.31
CA ALA A 75 12.43 26.88 -7.28
C ALA A 75 13.85 27.42 -7.08
N ASP A 76 14.36 28.18 -8.05
CA ASP A 76 15.61 28.92 -7.87
C ASP A 76 15.43 29.87 -6.68
N ALA A 77 16.10 29.57 -5.57
CA ALA A 77 15.97 30.30 -4.30
C ALA A 77 16.39 31.79 -4.38
N ASP A 78 16.98 32.22 -5.51
CA ASP A 78 17.48 33.57 -5.73
C ASP A 78 16.64 34.42 -6.71
N ASN A 79 15.62 33.86 -7.37
CA ASN A 79 14.75 34.62 -8.27
C ASN A 79 13.31 34.65 -7.73
N ARG A 80 12.76 35.86 -7.58
CA ARG A 80 11.33 36.04 -7.32
C ARG A 80 10.56 35.47 -8.52
N MET A 81 9.89 34.34 -8.32
CA MET A 81 9.07 33.68 -9.32
C MET A 81 7.95 34.61 -9.82
N GLU A 82 7.81 34.74 -11.14
CA GLU A 82 6.65 35.40 -11.77
C GLU A 82 5.43 34.45 -11.71
N GLU A 83 4.20 34.94 -11.89
CA GLU A 83 2.98 34.09 -11.82
C GLU A 83 3.00 32.91 -12.81
N ASP A 84 3.71 33.03 -13.94
CA ASP A 84 3.92 31.97 -14.93
C ASP A 84 4.91 30.87 -14.44
N ASP A 85 5.77 31.16 -13.46
CA ASP A 85 6.71 30.20 -12.85
C ASP A 85 6.07 29.36 -11.73
N MET A 86 4.81 29.65 -11.35
CA MET A 86 4.06 28.95 -10.29
C MET A 86 3.21 27.77 -10.81
N GLU A 87 3.01 27.68 -12.13
CA GLU A 87 2.31 26.56 -12.80
C GLU A 87 2.99 25.18 -12.58
N PRO A 88 4.33 25.04 -12.65
CA PRO A 88 5.02 23.77 -12.41
C PRO A 88 4.82 23.23 -10.99
N LEU A 89 4.77 24.09 -9.97
CA LEU A 89 4.54 23.70 -8.57
C LEU A 89 3.10 23.23 -8.33
N ARG A 90 2.11 23.82 -9.01
CA ARG A 90 0.71 23.35 -9.00
C ARG A 90 0.49 22.02 -9.72
N SER A 91 1.44 21.60 -10.57
CA SER A 91 1.39 20.32 -11.28
C SER A 91 1.88 19.13 -10.45
N LEU A 92 2.52 19.40 -9.31
CA LEU A 92 3.04 18.36 -8.43
C LEU A 92 1.96 17.88 -7.45
N PRO A 93 1.87 16.56 -7.23
CA PRO A 93 0.98 16.05 -6.19
C PRO A 93 1.46 16.48 -4.81
N TYR A 94 0.63 17.19 -4.03
CA TYR A 94 0.91 17.48 -2.61
C TYR A 94 1.04 16.22 -1.75
N GLN A 95 1.71 16.32 -0.59
CA GLN A 95 1.86 15.23 0.35
C GLN A 95 0.50 14.74 0.88
N ARG A 96 0.15 13.47 0.65
CA ARG A 96 -1.17 12.91 1.00
C ARG A 96 -1.16 11.42 1.29
N TYR A 97 -2.28 10.95 1.81
CA TYR A 97 -2.50 9.55 2.16
C TYR A 97 -3.84 9.01 1.66
N GLY A 98 -3.99 7.67 1.65
CA GLY A 98 -5.24 7.02 1.26
C GLY A 98 -5.59 7.18 -0.22
N HIS A 99 -4.61 7.59 -1.04
CA HIS A 99 -4.67 7.56 -2.49
C HIS A 99 -4.46 6.13 -3.01
N THR A 100 -4.66 5.92 -4.30
CA THR A 100 -4.18 4.72 -5.01
C THR A 100 -3.08 5.10 -5.99
N VAL A 101 -2.18 4.16 -6.25
CA VAL A 101 -1.20 4.22 -7.33
C VAL A 101 -1.33 2.93 -8.12
N CYS A 102 -1.41 3.03 -9.43
CA CYS A 102 -1.44 1.88 -10.32
C CYS A 102 -0.31 1.96 -11.35
N ALA A 103 0.32 0.82 -11.64
CA ALA A 103 1.30 0.72 -12.73
C ALA A 103 0.60 0.47 -14.07
N TYR A 104 0.92 1.27 -15.09
CA TYR A 104 0.47 1.04 -16.47
C TYR A 104 1.56 1.44 -17.47
N ARG A 105 1.93 0.52 -18.37
CA ARG A 105 2.97 0.69 -19.41
C ARG A 105 4.27 1.35 -18.91
N GLY A 106 4.74 0.95 -17.71
CA GLY A 106 5.99 1.45 -17.12
C GLY A 106 5.89 2.85 -16.49
N ARG A 107 4.67 3.34 -16.25
CA ARG A 107 4.38 4.60 -15.54
C ARG A 107 3.58 4.30 -14.27
N ALA A 108 3.69 5.18 -13.28
CA ALA A 108 2.83 5.14 -12.09
C ALA A 108 1.72 6.19 -12.23
N TYR A 109 0.47 5.81 -11.98
CA TYR A 109 -0.68 6.72 -11.99
C TYR A 109 -1.23 6.87 -10.58
N LEU A 110 -1.19 8.08 -10.03
CA LEU A 110 -1.67 8.41 -8.69
C LEU A 110 -3.01 9.13 -8.76
N TRP A 111 -4.00 8.64 -8.02
CA TRP A 111 -5.32 9.25 -7.93
C TRP A 111 -5.89 9.25 -6.51
N GLY A 112 -6.62 10.31 -6.18
CA GLY A 112 -7.31 10.45 -4.91
C GLY A 112 -6.38 10.72 -3.73
N GLY A 113 -6.87 10.37 -2.54
CA GLY A 113 -6.22 10.60 -1.26
C GLY A 113 -6.36 12.04 -0.77
N ARG A 114 -6.00 12.26 0.48
CA ARG A 114 -6.17 13.55 1.16
C ARG A 114 -5.04 13.87 2.12
N ASN A 115 -4.97 15.12 2.53
CA ASN A 115 -4.34 15.56 3.77
C ASN A 115 -5.24 16.59 4.44
N ASP A 116 -4.86 17.08 5.61
CA ASP A 116 -5.71 17.98 6.40
C ASP A 116 -5.64 19.44 5.90
N ASP A 117 -4.62 19.79 5.09
CA ASP A 117 -4.40 21.15 4.59
C ASP A 117 -5.15 21.44 3.27
N TYR A 118 -5.17 20.48 2.34
CA TYR A 118 -5.73 20.61 1.00
C TYR A 118 -6.97 19.73 0.76
N GLY A 119 -7.36 18.91 1.73
CA GLY A 119 -8.47 17.97 1.61
C GLY A 119 -8.19 16.86 0.60
N ALA A 120 -9.25 16.24 0.08
CA ALA A 120 -9.18 15.17 -0.90
C ALA A 120 -8.93 15.67 -2.33
N SER A 121 -8.14 14.90 -3.10
CA SER A 121 -7.86 15.18 -4.52
C SER A 121 -8.75 14.36 -5.45
N SER A 122 -9.07 14.90 -6.62
CA SER A 122 -9.63 14.17 -7.77
C SER A 122 -8.74 14.24 -9.02
N THR A 123 -7.52 14.78 -8.87
CA THR A 123 -6.57 14.99 -9.98
C THR A 123 -5.74 13.73 -10.23
N LEU A 124 -5.72 13.28 -11.49
CA LEU A 124 -4.88 12.15 -11.93
C LEU A 124 -3.47 12.64 -12.26
N HIS A 125 -2.48 12.10 -11.58
CA HIS A 125 -1.07 12.38 -11.83
C HIS A 125 -0.38 11.15 -12.42
N GLU A 126 0.54 11.35 -13.36
CA GLU A 126 1.42 10.30 -13.89
C GLU A 126 2.86 10.60 -13.50
N PHE A 127 3.57 9.60 -12.96
CA PHE A 127 5.00 9.62 -12.71
C PHE A 127 5.75 8.80 -13.76
N ASP A 128 6.75 9.43 -14.38
CA ASP A 128 7.75 8.79 -15.22
C ASP A 128 8.96 8.36 -14.39
N PRO A 129 9.18 7.06 -14.14
CA PRO A 129 10.33 6.60 -13.36
C PRO A 129 11.66 6.66 -14.13
N VAL A 130 11.63 6.84 -15.47
CA VAL A 130 12.86 6.99 -16.28
C VAL A 130 13.29 8.45 -16.29
N LEU A 131 12.34 9.35 -16.52
CA LEU A 131 12.63 10.79 -16.53
C LEU A 131 12.58 11.42 -15.14
N LEU A 132 12.10 10.71 -14.12
CA LEU A 132 11.84 11.18 -12.75
C LEU A 132 10.97 12.45 -12.72
N ARG A 133 9.83 12.43 -13.42
CA ARG A 133 8.96 13.63 -13.55
C ARG A 133 7.50 13.27 -13.31
N TRP A 134 6.80 14.20 -12.68
CA TRP A 134 5.35 14.19 -12.62
C TRP A 134 4.75 14.95 -13.81
N ARG A 135 3.54 14.58 -14.17
CA ARG A 135 2.62 15.40 -14.96
C ARG A 135 1.19 15.18 -14.52
N ILE A 136 0.37 16.21 -14.64
CA ILE A 136 -1.09 16.04 -14.58
C ILE A 136 -1.54 15.37 -15.87
N VAL A 137 -2.33 14.31 -15.76
CA VAL A 137 -2.97 13.68 -16.92
C VAL A 137 -4.22 14.49 -17.24
N PRO A 138 -4.34 15.09 -18.44
CA PRO A 138 -5.57 15.74 -18.84
C PRO A 138 -6.65 14.67 -18.98
N VAL A 139 -7.71 14.79 -18.18
CA VAL A 139 -8.81 13.82 -18.16
C VAL A 139 -10.11 14.45 -18.62
N GLU A 140 -10.94 13.65 -19.29
CA GLU A 140 -12.29 14.03 -19.68
C GLU A 140 -13.34 13.07 -19.10
N GLY A 141 -14.62 13.41 -19.25
CA GLY A 141 -15.74 12.53 -18.91
C GLY A 141 -16.21 12.68 -17.48
N ARG A 142 -16.72 11.59 -16.89
CA ARG A 142 -17.28 11.60 -15.53
C ARG A 142 -16.18 11.30 -14.51
N VAL A 143 -15.41 12.33 -14.16
CA VAL A 143 -14.36 12.22 -13.14
C VAL A 143 -14.99 11.85 -11.79
N PRO A 144 -14.47 10.83 -11.08
CA PRO A 144 -15.00 10.48 -9.76
C PRO A 144 -14.83 11.64 -8.76
N PRO A 145 -15.79 11.87 -7.84
CA PRO A 145 -15.61 12.79 -6.72
C PRO A 145 -14.33 12.50 -5.91
N ALA A 146 -13.70 13.56 -5.40
CA ALA A 146 -12.50 13.46 -4.57
C ALA A 146 -12.74 12.59 -3.32
N ARG A 147 -11.79 11.68 -3.02
CA ARG A 147 -11.97 10.67 -1.97
C ARG A 147 -10.65 10.05 -1.49
N ASP A 148 -10.66 9.50 -0.28
CA ASP A 148 -9.58 8.65 0.25
C ASP A 148 -10.08 7.24 0.63
N GLY A 149 -9.13 6.30 0.78
CA GLY A 149 -9.44 4.93 1.19
C GLY A 149 -10.23 4.11 0.16
N HIS A 150 -10.28 4.54 -1.10
CA HIS A 150 -10.78 3.75 -2.21
C HIS A 150 -9.74 2.70 -2.64
N SER A 151 -10.13 1.77 -3.51
CA SER A 151 -9.19 0.86 -4.17
C SER A 151 -9.26 1.02 -5.69
N ALA A 152 -8.16 0.68 -6.37
CA ALA A 152 -8.06 0.69 -7.81
C ALA A 152 -7.33 -0.56 -8.31
N VAL A 153 -7.76 -1.09 -9.45
CA VAL A 153 -7.11 -2.22 -10.14
C VAL A 153 -7.01 -1.94 -11.64
N VAL A 154 -5.93 -2.39 -12.27
CA VAL A 154 -5.75 -2.26 -13.72
C VAL A 154 -6.01 -3.60 -14.41
N VAL A 155 -6.89 -3.60 -15.42
CA VAL A 155 -7.15 -4.76 -16.28
C VAL A 155 -7.18 -4.31 -17.73
N GLY A 156 -6.22 -4.80 -18.52
CA GLY A 156 -5.99 -4.31 -19.88
C GLY A 156 -5.55 -2.85 -19.88
N ASP A 157 -6.17 -2.03 -20.74
CA ASP A 157 -5.93 -0.59 -20.82
C ASP A 157 -6.94 0.24 -19.99
N ARG A 158 -7.45 -0.34 -18.89
CA ARG A 158 -8.43 0.31 -18.02
C ARG A 158 -8.08 0.18 -16.55
N MET A 159 -8.25 1.27 -15.81
CA MET A 159 -8.19 1.30 -14.34
C MET A 159 -9.61 1.39 -13.79
N PHE A 160 -9.97 0.44 -12.93
CA PHE A 160 -11.26 0.38 -12.25
C PHE A 160 -11.10 0.82 -10.80
N LEU A 161 -11.93 1.76 -10.37
CA LEU A 161 -11.90 2.36 -9.05
C LEU A 161 -13.20 2.03 -8.30
N PHE A 162 -13.11 1.66 -7.03
CA PHE A 162 -14.27 1.34 -6.20
C PHE A 162 -14.21 1.98 -4.81
N GLY A 163 -15.36 2.48 -4.36
CA GLY A 163 -15.59 2.91 -2.98
C GLY A 163 -14.78 4.15 -2.57
N GLY A 164 -14.40 4.20 -1.29
CA GLY A 164 -13.72 5.31 -0.64
C GLY A 164 -14.65 6.20 0.19
N PHE A 165 -14.07 7.16 0.90
CA PHE A 165 -14.80 8.21 1.63
C PHE A 165 -14.72 9.52 0.85
N GLU A 166 -15.87 10.04 0.44
CA GLU A 166 -16.02 11.31 -0.27
C GLU A 166 -16.15 12.43 0.75
N GLU A 167 -15.10 13.25 0.87
CA GLU A 167 -14.99 14.27 1.91
C GLU A 167 -16.07 15.35 1.79
N ASP A 168 -16.27 15.92 0.61
CA ASP A 168 -17.27 16.99 0.41
C ASP A 168 -18.70 16.56 0.74
N LEU A 169 -19.01 15.29 0.50
CA LEU A 169 -20.34 14.71 0.75
C LEU A 169 -20.42 13.98 2.10
N GLN A 170 -19.31 13.87 2.84
CA GLN A 170 -19.18 13.17 4.12
C GLN A 170 -19.81 11.77 4.09
N ARG A 171 -19.55 11.03 3.01
CA ARG A 171 -20.16 9.70 2.78
C ARG A 171 -19.14 8.67 2.33
N PHE A 172 -19.38 7.43 2.72
CA PHE A 172 -18.79 6.26 2.10
C PHE A 172 -19.42 6.06 0.72
N SER A 173 -18.60 5.81 -0.28
CA SER A 173 -19.03 5.52 -1.65
C SER A 173 -19.18 4.01 -1.86
N GLN A 174 -20.12 3.64 -2.72
CA GLN A 174 -20.27 2.28 -3.29
C GLN A 174 -20.15 2.30 -4.82
N GLU A 175 -19.76 3.44 -5.38
CA GLU A 175 -19.74 3.67 -6.82
C GLU A 175 -18.48 3.04 -7.44
N THR A 176 -18.61 2.61 -8.71
CA THR A 176 -17.50 2.10 -9.50
C THR A 176 -17.26 3.02 -10.68
N TYR A 177 -16.01 3.42 -10.86
CA TYR A 177 -15.59 4.23 -12.00
C TYR A 177 -14.53 3.48 -12.80
N VAL A 178 -14.43 3.81 -14.09
CA VAL A 178 -13.40 3.28 -14.97
C VAL A 178 -12.72 4.41 -15.73
N PHE A 179 -11.39 4.41 -15.69
CA PHE A 179 -10.53 5.25 -16.50
C PHE A 179 -9.97 4.43 -17.65
N ASP A 180 -10.14 4.92 -18.88
CA ASP A 180 -9.57 4.32 -20.08
C ASP A 180 -8.26 5.04 -20.42
N PHE A 181 -7.12 4.33 -20.28
CA PHE A 181 -5.79 4.89 -20.49
C PHE A 181 -5.51 5.29 -21.94
N LEU A 182 -6.24 4.74 -22.92
CA LEU A 182 -6.03 5.05 -24.34
C LEU A 182 -6.69 6.36 -24.73
N THR A 183 -7.78 6.71 -24.04
CA THR A 183 -8.58 7.91 -24.35
C THR A 183 -8.47 9.00 -23.29
N ASN A 184 -7.85 8.70 -22.14
CA ASN A 184 -7.82 9.54 -20.94
C ASN A 184 -9.22 9.98 -20.48
N ARG A 185 -10.21 9.08 -20.56
CA ARG A 185 -11.59 9.37 -20.18
C ARG A 185 -12.02 8.56 -18.99
N TRP A 186 -12.61 9.26 -18.02
CA TRP A 186 -13.36 8.65 -16.94
C TRP A 186 -14.81 8.42 -17.36
N SER A 187 -15.36 7.29 -16.90
CA SER A 187 -16.79 7.01 -16.96
C SER A 187 -17.23 6.28 -15.71
N GLU A 188 -18.50 6.43 -15.35
CA GLU A 188 -19.12 5.58 -14.36
C GLU A 188 -19.27 4.17 -14.95
N PHE A 189 -18.82 3.15 -14.22
CA PHE A 189 -18.90 1.78 -14.69
C PHE A 189 -20.28 1.22 -14.35
N ASN A 190 -21.07 0.91 -15.37
CA ASN A 190 -22.42 0.38 -15.16
C ASN A 190 -22.34 -0.99 -14.49
N THR A 191 -22.86 -1.07 -13.25
CA THR A 191 -22.90 -2.32 -12.50
C THR A 191 -24.32 -2.85 -12.30
N THR A 192 -24.46 -4.16 -12.23
CA THR A 192 -25.69 -4.89 -11.91
C THR A 192 -25.45 -5.87 -10.76
N GLY A 193 -26.50 -6.52 -10.28
CA GLY A 193 -26.40 -7.38 -9.09
C GLY A 193 -26.38 -6.57 -7.79
N GLN A 194 -25.91 -7.20 -6.71
CA GLN A 194 -25.88 -6.58 -5.38
C GLN A 194 -24.46 -6.12 -5.05
N PRO A 195 -24.16 -4.80 -5.09
CA PRO A 195 -22.83 -4.29 -4.78
C PRO A 195 -22.46 -4.53 -3.30
N PRO A 196 -21.17 -4.42 -2.95
CA PRO A 196 -20.76 -4.28 -1.56
C PRO A 196 -21.43 -3.03 -0.95
N LEU A 197 -21.70 -3.06 0.35
CA LEU A 197 -22.05 -1.82 1.06
C LEU A 197 -20.93 -0.78 0.89
N TRP A 198 -21.33 0.48 0.86
CA TRP A 198 -20.44 1.64 0.87
C TRP A 198 -19.28 1.47 1.86
N ARG A 199 -18.05 1.73 1.42
CA ARG A 199 -16.86 1.40 2.25
C ARG A 199 -15.61 2.17 1.90
N ASP A 200 -14.77 2.40 2.91
CA ASP A 200 -13.40 2.87 2.79
C ASP A 200 -12.38 1.87 3.38
N PHE A 201 -11.10 2.05 3.05
CA PHE A 201 -9.97 1.24 3.51
C PHE A 201 -10.17 -0.27 3.36
N HIS A 202 -10.91 -0.68 2.34
CA HIS A 202 -10.96 -2.06 1.85
C HIS A 202 -9.76 -2.32 0.94
N THR A 203 -9.55 -3.58 0.56
CA THR A 203 -8.60 -3.90 -0.52
C THR A 203 -9.35 -4.46 -1.71
N ALA A 204 -8.74 -4.30 -2.89
CA ALA A 204 -9.18 -4.99 -4.09
C ALA A 204 -8.00 -5.59 -4.84
N VAL A 205 -8.25 -6.71 -5.49
CA VAL A 205 -7.31 -7.34 -6.41
C VAL A 205 -8.00 -7.76 -7.69
N ALA A 206 -7.28 -7.72 -8.81
CA ALA A 206 -7.76 -8.27 -10.08
C ALA A 206 -7.20 -9.69 -10.28
N ILE A 207 -8.09 -10.65 -10.51
CA ILE A 207 -7.73 -12.00 -10.98
C ILE A 207 -8.59 -12.27 -12.22
N ASP A 208 -7.91 -12.54 -13.33
CA ASP A 208 -8.51 -12.64 -14.67
C ASP A 208 -9.31 -11.37 -15.05
N SER A 209 -10.64 -11.49 -15.17
CA SER A 209 -11.55 -10.39 -15.50
C SER A 209 -12.48 -10.05 -14.33
N LYS A 210 -12.08 -10.38 -13.10
CA LYS A 210 -12.84 -10.09 -11.89
C LYS A 210 -12.03 -9.24 -10.93
N MET A 211 -12.66 -8.22 -10.37
CA MET A 211 -12.18 -7.46 -9.23
C MET A 211 -12.77 -8.07 -7.96
N TYR A 212 -11.91 -8.58 -7.08
CA TYR A 212 -12.28 -9.12 -5.78
C TYR A 212 -12.08 -8.05 -4.72
N ILE A 213 -13.09 -7.77 -3.90
CA ILE A 213 -13.05 -6.78 -2.82
C ILE A 213 -13.29 -7.47 -1.48
N PHE A 214 -12.44 -7.17 -0.50
CA PHE A 214 -12.57 -7.70 0.85
C PHE A 214 -12.45 -6.60 1.89
N GLY A 215 -13.22 -6.74 2.98
CA GLY A 215 -13.11 -5.89 4.15
C GLY A 215 -13.50 -4.44 3.88
N GLY A 216 -12.82 -3.55 4.61
CA GLY A 216 -13.12 -2.13 4.69
C GLY A 216 -13.98 -1.78 5.89
N ARG A 217 -14.13 -0.48 6.12
CA ARG A 217 -15.07 0.08 7.07
C ARG A 217 -16.28 0.62 6.30
N SER A 218 -17.44 0.25 6.77
CA SER A 218 -18.76 0.72 6.35
C SER A 218 -19.50 1.28 7.58
N ASP A 219 -20.75 1.69 7.38
CA ASP A 219 -21.61 2.14 8.47
C ASP A 219 -22.97 1.42 8.43
N HIS A 220 -23.46 0.99 9.59
CA HIS A 220 -24.73 0.28 9.72
C HIS A 220 -25.97 1.13 9.37
N THR A 221 -25.88 2.45 9.47
CA THR A 221 -27.02 3.36 9.38
C THR A 221 -27.27 3.88 7.97
N GLY A 222 -26.27 3.83 7.09
CA GLY A 222 -26.35 4.40 5.75
C GLY A 222 -25.00 4.82 5.22
N GLN A 223 -24.99 5.45 4.05
CA GLN A 223 -23.76 5.93 3.42
C GLN A 223 -23.03 7.04 4.21
N PHE A 224 -23.72 7.74 5.10
CA PHE A 224 -23.14 8.82 5.89
C PHE A 224 -22.45 8.28 7.15
N HIS A 225 -21.34 8.89 7.52
CA HIS A 225 -20.59 8.44 8.70
C HIS A 225 -21.38 8.68 10.00
N SER A 226 -21.53 7.61 10.79
CA SER A 226 -22.05 7.63 12.16
C SER A 226 -21.05 6.95 13.11
N THR A 227 -21.43 6.75 14.36
CA THR A 227 -20.62 6.00 15.34
C THR A 227 -20.80 4.48 15.25
N ARG A 228 -21.60 3.98 14.29
CA ARG A 228 -21.93 2.55 14.12
C ARG A 228 -21.13 1.93 12.97
N ASP A 229 -19.81 2.01 13.08
CA ASP A 229 -18.87 1.36 12.18
C ASP A 229 -19.19 -0.14 12.00
N MET A 230 -19.14 -0.61 10.77
CA MET A 230 -19.29 -2.01 10.39
C MET A 230 -18.07 -2.47 9.57
N TYR A 231 -17.67 -3.73 9.73
CA TYR A 231 -16.56 -4.33 9.02
C TYR A 231 -17.03 -5.64 8.36
N ASP A 232 -17.22 -5.61 7.05
CA ASP A 232 -17.75 -6.75 6.28
C ASP A 232 -16.66 -7.82 6.08
N GLU A 233 -16.98 -9.06 6.42
CA GLU A 233 -16.08 -10.23 6.24
C GLU A 233 -16.36 -10.98 4.93
N ARG A 234 -17.38 -10.59 4.17
CA ARG A 234 -17.72 -11.27 2.92
C ARG A 234 -16.83 -10.77 1.78
N LEU A 235 -16.33 -11.73 1.00
CA LEU A 235 -15.69 -11.44 -0.28
C LEU A 235 -16.76 -11.03 -1.30
N LYS A 236 -16.48 -9.99 -2.07
CA LYS A 236 -17.30 -9.52 -3.19
C LYS A 236 -16.52 -9.65 -4.48
N ALA A 237 -17.19 -9.98 -5.58
CA ALA A 237 -16.55 -10.08 -6.89
C ALA A 237 -17.36 -9.33 -7.95
N LEU A 238 -16.70 -8.37 -8.63
CA LEU A 238 -17.24 -7.66 -9.79
C LEU A 238 -16.66 -8.24 -11.07
N ASN A 239 -17.51 -8.69 -11.98
CA ASN A 239 -17.08 -9.04 -13.33
C ASN A 239 -16.85 -7.76 -14.15
N LEU A 240 -15.59 -7.50 -14.50
CA LEU A 240 -15.16 -6.27 -15.18
C LEU A 240 -15.53 -6.24 -16.68
N ARG A 241 -16.05 -7.34 -17.23
CA ARG A 241 -16.59 -7.38 -18.60
C ARG A 241 -18.08 -7.09 -18.64
N THR A 242 -18.84 -7.59 -17.67
CA THR A 242 -20.31 -7.50 -17.67
C THR A 242 -20.87 -6.46 -16.71
N GLY A 243 -20.08 -6.00 -15.73
CA GLY A 243 -20.56 -5.13 -14.65
C GLY A 243 -21.29 -5.86 -13.53
N GLU A 244 -21.38 -7.18 -13.57
CA GLU A 244 -22.19 -7.94 -12.61
C GLU A 244 -21.43 -8.19 -11.29
N TRP A 245 -22.02 -7.75 -10.18
CA TRP A 245 -21.59 -8.11 -8.83
C TRP A 245 -22.10 -9.49 -8.43
N SER A 246 -21.24 -10.23 -7.73
CA SER A 246 -21.56 -11.54 -7.18
C SER A 246 -20.90 -11.74 -5.81
N ASP A 247 -21.50 -12.64 -5.03
CA ASP A 247 -21.01 -13.08 -3.72
C ASP A 247 -20.46 -14.50 -3.86
N PRO A 248 -19.13 -14.68 -3.97
CA PRO A 248 -18.55 -16.01 -4.03
C PRO A 248 -18.92 -16.82 -2.78
N ILE A 249 -19.51 -18.00 -2.98
CA ILE A 249 -19.75 -18.94 -1.88
C ILE A 249 -18.40 -19.54 -1.51
N CYS A 250 -17.81 -19.01 -0.43
CA CYS A 250 -16.48 -19.40 0.01
C CYS A 250 -16.55 -20.52 1.06
N ASN A 251 -15.71 -21.53 0.88
CA ASN A 251 -15.46 -22.60 1.84
C ASN A 251 -14.19 -22.32 2.66
N GLY A 252 -13.98 -23.09 3.74
CA GLY A 252 -12.82 -22.92 4.63
C GLY A 252 -12.99 -21.77 5.63
N THR A 253 -11.89 -21.40 6.29
CA THR A 253 -11.90 -20.32 7.29
C THR A 253 -11.20 -19.09 6.73
N GLY A 254 -11.99 -18.07 6.40
CA GLY A 254 -11.50 -16.77 5.92
C GLY A 254 -11.07 -15.80 7.03
N PRO A 255 -10.48 -14.66 6.64
CA PRO A 255 -10.20 -13.58 7.58
C PRO A 255 -11.51 -12.98 8.12
N THR A 256 -11.46 -12.49 9.37
CA THR A 256 -12.52 -11.65 9.94
C THR A 256 -12.59 -10.29 9.23
N GLY A 257 -13.76 -9.64 9.31
CA GLY A 257 -13.96 -8.28 8.82
C GLY A 257 -12.93 -7.31 9.39
N ARG A 258 -12.29 -6.53 8.51
CA ARG A 258 -11.15 -5.65 8.86
C ARG A 258 -10.95 -4.58 7.81
N ARG A 259 -10.37 -3.46 8.20
CA ARG A 259 -9.91 -2.40 7.28
C ARG A 259 -8.40 -2.26 7.28
N SER A 260 -7.88 -1.53 6.29
CA SER A 260 -6.46 -1.18 6.18
C SER A 260 -5.54 -2.41 6.26
N HIS A 261 -6.00 -3.55 5.76
CA HIS A 261 -5.16 -4.72 5.50
C HIS A 261 -4.50 -4.54 4.13
N SER A 262 -3.57 -5.42 3.79
CA SER A 262 -3.02 -5.49 2.43
C SER A 262 -3.60 -6.69 1.72
N ALA A 263 -3.72 -6.60 0.40
CA ALA A 263 -4.02 -7.73 -0.45
C ALA A 263 -3.16 -7.69 -1.72
N TRP A 264 -2.81 -8.88 -2.21
CA TRP A 264 -2.05 -9.04 -3.45
C TRP A 264 -2.45 -10.33 -4.14
N THR A 265 -2.01 -10.50 -5.39
CA THR A 265 -2.20 -11.72 -6.15
C THR A 265 -0.88 -12.45 -6.36
N TYR A 266 -0.91 -13.77 -6.25
CA TYR A 266 0.21 -14.62 -6.65
C TYR A 266 -0.31 -16.00 -7.03
N GLY A 267 0.19 -16.57 -8.14
CA GLY A 267 -0.21 -17.91 -8.58
C GLY A 267 -1.72 -18.08 -8.80
N GLY A 268 -2.43 -17.05 -9.23
CA GLY A 268 -3.89 -17.08 -9.44
C GLY A 268 -4.72 -17.02 -8.16
N LYS A 269 -4.11 -16.79 -6.99
CA LYS A 269 -4.79 -16.66 -5.70
C LYS A 269 -4.70 -15.22 -5.18
N MET A 270 -5.67 -14.85 -4.35
CA MET A 270 -5.62 -13.62 -3.55
C MET A 270 -5.00 -13.94 -2.20
N TYR A 271 -4.21 -13.03 -1.65
CA TYR A 271 -3.68 -13.11 -0.29
C TYR A 271 -4.10 -11.90 0.52
N ILE A 272 -4.30 -12.07 1.82
CA ILE A 272 -4.63 -10.98 2.76
C ILE A 272 -3.71 -11.04 3.96
N PHE A 273 -3.13 -9.90 4.32
CA PHE A 273 -2.31 -9.77 5.52
C PHE A 273 -2.73 -8.59 6.40
N GLY A 274 -2.74 -8.83 7.70
CA GLY A 274 -2.88 -7.81 8.74
C GLY A 274 -4.23 -7.10 8.71
N GLY A 275 -4.25 -5.83 9.12
CA GLY A 275 -5.44 -4.98 9.20
C GLY A 275 -5.94 -4.73 10.61
N TYR A 276 -7.07 -4.03 10.70
CA TYR A 276 -7.64 -3.58 11.97
C TYR A 276 -9.16 -3.74 12.00
N LEU A 277 -9.66 -4.30 13.10
CA LEU A 277 -11.09 -4.38 13.44
C LEU A 277 -11.40 -3.37 14.56
N GLY A 278 -12.08 -2.29 14.19
CA GLY A 278 -12.35 -1.17 15.09
C GLY A 278 -13.27 -1.49 16.25
N THR A 279 -14.28 -2.32 16.04
CA THR A 279 -15.25 -2.70 17.07
C THR A 279 -14.64 -3.51 18.22
N GLN A 280 -13.47 -4.11 18.01
CA GLN A 280 -12.74 -4.88 19.01
C GLN A 280 -11.38 -4.26 19.36
N ASN A 281 -11.04 -3.11 18.78
CA ASN A 281 -9.72 -2.49 18.88
C ASN A 281 -8.56 -3.48 18.61
N MET A 282 -8.72 -4.33 17.59
CA MET A 282 -7.82 -5.46 17.33
C MET A 282 -7.03 -5.25 16.04
N HIS A 283 -5.70 -5.37 16.13
CA HIS A 283 -4.80 -5.44 14.97
C HIS A 283 -4.47 -6.89 14.66
N TYR A 284 -4.33 -7.22 13.38
CA TYR A 284 -4.03 -8.58 12.92
C TYR A 284 -2.61 -8.68 12.33
N ASP A 285 -2.05 -9.89 12.40
CA ASP A 285 -0.78 -10.33 11.79
C ASP A 285 -0.93 -11.66 11.02
N ASP A 286 -2.17 -12.10 10.80
CA ASP A 286 -2.44 -13.34 10.09
C ASP A 286 -2.38 -13.17 8.56
N LEU A 287 -1.95 -14.24 7.90
CA LEU A 287 -1.92 -14.36 6.45
C LEU A 287 -2.98 -15.36 6.01
N PHE A 288 -3.82 -14.96 5.08
CA PHE A 288 -4.80 -15.84 4.42
C PHE A 288 -4.56 -15.88 2.93
N SER A 289 -4.99 -16.97 2.29
CA SER A 289 -5.13 -17.06 0.84
C SER A 289 -6.56 -17.45 0.47
N PHE A 290 -7.03 -16.91 -0.65
CA PHE A 290 -8.26 -17.31 -1.32
C PHE A 290 -7.94 -17.84 -2.70
N ASP A 291 -8.40 -19.06 -2.95
CA ASP A 291 -8.33 -19.69 -4.26
C ASP A 291 -9.66 -19.52 -5.00
N PRO A 292 -9.73 -18.68 -6.06
CA PRO A 292 -10.95 -18.46 -6.82
C PRO A 292 -11.37 -19.66 -7.67
N GLN A 293 -10.51 -20.65 -7.92
CA GLN A 293 -10.87 -21.85 -8.67
C GLN A 293 -11.72 -22.81 -7.80
N THR A 294 -11.41 -22.87 -6.51
CA THR A 294 -12.12 -23.74 -5.55
C THR A 294 -13.04 -22.97 -4.60
N ASN A 295 -13.08 -21.64 -4.70
CA ASN A 295 -13.69 -20.72 -3.73
C ASN A 295 -13.32 -21.08 -2.28
N HIS A 296 -12.03 -21.29 -2.00
CA HIS A 296 -11.59 -21.76 -0.68
C HIS A 296 -10.65 -20.76 -0.02
N TRP A 297 -10.96 -20.39 1.22
CA TRP A 297 -10.07 -19.65 2.10
C TRP A 297 -9.22 -20.59 2.94
N GLU A 298 -7.94 -20.26 3.07
CA GLU A 298 -7.00 -20.97 3.91
C GLU A 298 -6.14 -19.99 4.69
N LYS A 299 -6.01 -20.23 6.02
CA LYS A 299 -5.02 -19.54 6.83
C LYS A 299 -3.65 -20.11 6.54
N ILE A 300 -2.77 -19.28 6.01
CA ILE A 300 -1.43 -19.65 5.60
C ILE A 300 -0.50 -19.64 6.80
N LYS A 301 0.20 -20.75 6.98
CA LYS A 301 1.33 -20.84 7.90
C LYS A 301 2.60 -20.47 7.16
N THR A 302 3.42 -19.68 7.83
CA THR A 302 4.69 -19.19 7.30
C THR A 302 5.80 -19.54 8.29
N SER A 303 7.02 -19.68 7.76
CA SER A 303 8.22 -19.97 8.56
C SER A 303 9.08 -18.73 8.66
N GLY A 304 9.59 -18.41 9.85
CA GLY A 304 10.44 -17.24 10.11
C GLY A 304 9.79 -16.25 11.07
N PRO A 305 10.51 -15.19 11.48
CA PRO A 305 9.97 -14.04 12.17
C PRO A 305 8.83 -13.42 11.39
N MET A 306 7.70 -13.27 12.06
CA MET A 306 6.48 -12.71 11.52
C MET A 306 6.46 -11.20 11.69
N PRO A 307 5.88 -10.45 10.75
CA PRO A 307 5.57 -9.05 10.99
C PRO A 307 4.63 -8.92 12.18
N SER A 308 4.84 -7.88 13.00
CA SER A 308 3.93 -7.54 14.10
C SER A 308 2.50 -7.27 13.60
N PRO A 309 1.48 -7.41 14.48
CA PRO A 309 0.12 -6.98 14.16
C PRO A 309 0.10 -5.53 13.72
N ARG A 310 -0.45 -5.27 12.54
CA ARG A 310 -0.33 -3.96 11.91
C ARG A 310 -1.49 -3.64 10.97
N ARG A 311 -1.60 -2.36 10.64
CA ARG A 311 -2.53 -1.86 9.63
C ARG A 311 -1.85 -0.81 8.76
N ARG A 312 -2.42 -0.63 7.56
CA ARG A 312 -2.05 0.36 6.55
C ARG A 312 -0.62 0.22 6.02
N GLN A 313 -0.06 -0.99 6.15
CA GLN A 313 1.18 -1.37 5.52
C GLN A 313 1.04 -1.48 4.00
N CYS A 314 2.16 -1.36 3.31
CA CYS A 314 2.29 -1.58 1.89
C CYS A 314 2.68 -3.01 1.56
N THR A 315 2.16 -3.55 0.46
CA THR A 315 2.62 -4.81 -0.13
C THR A 315 2.78 -4.70 -1.64
N VAL A 316 3.91 -5.13 -2.18
CA VAL A 316 4.15 -5.18 -3.63
C VAL A 316 4.72 -6.53 -4.03
N VAL A 317 4.21 -7.07 -5.14
CA VAL A 317 4.70 -8.32 -5.74
C VAL A 317 5.75 -7.98 -6.80
N VAL A 318 6.95 -8.58 -6.68
CA VAL A 318 8.00 -8.49 -7.69
C VAL A 318 8.57 -9.89 -7.95
N GLY A 319 8.23 -10.46 -9.11
CA GLY A 319 8.56 -11.84 -9.45
C GLY A 319 7.87 -12.82 -8.48
N SER A 320 8.66 -13.69 -7.82
CA SER A 320 8.18 -14.61 -6.80
C SER A 320 8.09 -14.02 -5.39
N ARG A 321 8.44 -12.74 -5.22
CA ARG A 321 8.62 -12.12 -3.90
C ARG A 321 7.53 -11.09 -3.62
N VAL A 322 7.09 -11.03 -2.37
CA VAL A 322 6.21 -10.00 -1.82
C VAL A 322 7.00 -9.18 -0.82
N PHE A 323 7.04 -7.88 -1.03
CA PHE A 323 7.71 -6.92 -0.16
C PHE A 323 6.64 -6.25 0.68
N LEU A 324 6.75 -6.36 2.01
CA LEU A 324 5.85 -5.74 2.98
C LEU A 324 6.63 -4.74 3.81
N PHE A 325 6.16 -3.49 3.89
CA PHE A 325 6.81 -2.45 4.67
C PHE A 325 5.82 -1.39 5.16
N GLY A 326 6.22 -0.65 6.20
CA GLY A 326 5.45 0.45 6.77
C GLY A 326 4.21 0.03 7.56
N GLY A 327 3.31 1.00 7.76
CA GLY A 327 2.08 0.86 8.55
C GLY A 327 2.29 1.11 10.05
N THR A 328 1.23 0.94 10.84
CA THR A 328 1.25 1.12 12.30
C THR A 328 1.03 -0.18 13.05
N MET A 329 1.71 -0.36 14.19
CA MET A 329 1.41 -1.40 15.17
C MET A 329 0.88 -0.83 16.50
N PRO A 330 0.08 -1.59 17.28
CA PRO A 330 -0.33 -1.16 18.61
C PRO A 330 0.85 -1.18 19.59
N VAL A 331 1.01 -0.09 20.34
CA VAL A 331 1.96 0.00 21.47
C VAL A 331 1.26 -0.49 22.73
N LYS A 332 1.85 -1.46 23.43
CA LYS A 332 1.34 -1.94 24.72
C LYS A 332 1.96 -1.12 25.84
N ASN A 333 1.15 -0.63 26.77
CA ASN A 333 1.65 -0.10 28.04
C ASN A 333 2.11 -1.23 28.97
N SER A 334 2.62 -0.86 30.15
CA SER A 334 3.08 -1.79 31.20
C SER A 334 2.00 -2.74 31.73
N SER A 335 0.71 -2.46 31.53
CA SER A 335 -0.41 -3.37 31.85
C SER A 335 -0.86 -4.23 30.65
N GLY A 336 -0.19 -4.12 29.50
CA GLY A 336 -0.48 -4.89 28.29
C GLY A 336 -1.65 -4.36 27.46
N THR A 337 -2.25 -3.21 27.82
CA THR A 337 -3.32 -2.58 27.05
C THR A 337 -2.77 -1.65 25.98
N PRO A 338 -3.42 -1.52 24.81
CA PRO A 338 -2.99 -0.58 23.77
C PRO A 338 -3.03 0.87 24.27
N SER A 339 -1.91 1.58 24.22
CA SER A 339 -1.80 2.99 24.68
C SER A 339 -1.52 3.98 23.53
N GLY A 340 -1.48 3.49 22.30
CA GLY A 340 -1.17 4.29 21.12
C GLY A 340 -0.74 3.40 19.95
N LEU A 341 -0.23 4.04 18.90
CA LEU A 341 0.32 3.38 17.72
C LEU A 341 1.78 3.78 17.55
N ALA A 342 2.58 2.85 17.05
CA ALA A 342 3.93 3.11 16.59
C ALA A 342 3.99 2.89 15.08
N ASP A 343 4.49 3.89 14.37
CA ASP A 343 4.77 3.81 12.95
C ASP A 343 5.95 2.85 12.72
N LEU A 344 5.86 2.06 11.66
CA LEU A 344 6.82 1.02 11.34
C LEU A 344 7.71 1.46 10.18
N ALA A 345 8.96 1.07 10.28
CA ALA A 345 9.96 1.28 9.24
C ALA A 345 10.57 -0.05 8.76
N ASP A 346 9.95 -1.20 9.06
CA ASP A 346 10.45 -2.53 8.72
C ASP A 346 10.22 -2.92 7.26
N LEU A 347 10.99 -3.90 6.80
CA LEU A 347 10.83 -4.57 5.51
C LEU A 347 10.81 -6.09 5.72
N TYR A 348 9.74 -6.73 5.29
CA TYR A 348 9.60 -8.18 5.21
C TYR A 348 9.54 -8.62 3.76
N VAL A 349 10.16 -9.77 3.48
CA VAL A 349 10.12 -10.39 2.16
C VAL A 349 9.61 -11.81 2.30
N LEU A 350 8.47 -12.04 1.68
CA LEU A 350 7.89 -13.37 1.50
C LEU A 350 8.27 -13.86 0.10
N ASP A 351 9.00 -14.96 -0.02
CA ASP A 351 9.41 -15.53 -1.31
C ASP A 351 8.63 -16.84 -1.56
N TYR A 352 7.88 -16.91 -2.65
CA TYR A 352 7.16 -18.12 -3.02
C TYR A 352 8.04 -19.16 -3.74
N ALA A 353 9.23 -18.77 -4.18
CA ALA A 353 10.16 -19.64 -4.89
C ALA A 353 11.63 -19.31 -4.51
N PRO A 354 12.01 -19.48 -3.24
CA PRO A 354 13.34 -19.08 -2.78
C PRO A 354 14.44 -19.89 -3.46
N SER A 355 15.48 -19.19 -3.92
CA SER A 355 16.71 -19.81 -4.39
C SER A 355 17.48 -20.47 -3.23
N LEU A 356 18.40 -21.39 -3.53
CA LEU A 356 19.30 -21.94 -2.51
C LEU A 356 20.09 -20.83 -1.80
N LYS A 357 20.47 -19.77 -2.55
CA LYS A 357 21.18 -18.61 -1.99
C LYS A 357 20.32 -17.87 -0.97
N HIS A 358 19.05 -17.62 -1.29
CA HIS A 358 18.06 -17.02 -0.37
C HIS A 358 17.83 -17.87 0.88
N LEU A 359 17.71 -19.20 0.72
CA LEU A 359 17.58 -20.12 1.85
C LEU A 359 18.83 -20.11 2.74
N ALA A 360 20.02 -20.12 2.14
CA ALA A 360 21.29 -20.03 2.86
C ALA A 360 21.43 -18.69 3.60
N ALA A 361 21.09 -17.57 2.95
CA ALA A 361 21.06 -16.25 3.58
C ALA A 361 20.17 -16.26 4.83
N GLY A 362 18.96 -16.82 4.73
CA GLY A 362 18.04 -16.95 5.85
C GLY A 362 18.60 -17.81 7.00
N VAL A 363 19.39 -18.84 6.74
CA VAL A 363 20.08 -19.63 7.80
C VAL A 363 21.19 -18.81 8.45
N VAL A 364 22.01 -18.11 7.65
CA VAL A 364 23.12 -17.28 8.13
C VAL A 364 22.62 -16.13 9.01
N LEU A 365 21.53 -15.46 8.60
CA LEU A 365 20.90 -14.41 9.37
C LEU A 365 20.34 -14.95 10.68
N ARG A 366 19.54 -16.03 10.63
CA ARG A 366 18.90 -16.62 11.81
C ARG A 366 19.86 -17.05 12.92
N ASN A 367 21.06 -17.47 12.54
CA ASN A 367 22.09 -17.92 13.49
C ASN A 367 23.16 -16.84 13.76
N ASN A 368 22.98 -15.61 13.26
CA ASN A 368 23.96 -14.53 13.35
C ASN A 368 25.37 -14.87 12.80
N TYR A 369 25.47 -15.83 11.88
CA TYR A 369 26.75 -16.27 11.31
C TYR A 369 27.42 -15.21 10.46
N HIS A 370 26.67 -14.24 9.93
CA HIS A 370 27.24 -13.06 9.25
C HIS A 370 28.11 -12.19 10.18
N LYS A 371 27.91 -12.28 11.51
CA LYS A 371 28.73 -11.57 12.50
C LYS A 371 29.93 -12.39 12.97
N THR A 372 29.72 -13.68 13.22
CA THR A 372 30.74 -14.58 13.81
C THR A 372 31.62 -15.30 12.80
N TYR A 373 31.09 -15.61 11.62
CA TYR A 373 31.74 -16.45 10.60
C TYR A 373 31.81 -15.75 9.24
N ALA A 374 31.80 -14.41 9.22
CA ALA A 374 31.84 -13.59 7.99
C ALA A 374 32.92 -14.08 7.00
N ASN A 375 34.12 -14.39 7.47
CA ASN A 375 35.24 -14.82 6.63
C ASN A 375 35.04 -16.18 5.92
N TYR A 376 34.09 -17.00 6.38
CA TYR A 376 33.77 -18.31 5.80
C TYR A 376 32.57 -18.27 4.85
N ILE A 377 31.85 -17.14 4.80
CA ILE A 377 30.70 -16.96 3.92
C ILE A 377 31.20 -16.50 2.54
N PRO A 378 30.72 -17.08 1.44
CA PRO A 378 31.06 -16.64 0.10
C PRO A 378 30.87 -15.13 -0.08
N HIS A 379 31.82 -14.47 -0.74
CA HIS A 379 31.87 -13.01 -0.82
C HIS A 379 30.61 -12.38 -1.43
N ASP A 380 30.02 -13.04 -2.43
CA ASP A 380 28.78 -12.60 -3.07
C ASP A 380 27.57 -12.71 -2.13
N LEU A 381 27.51 -13.74 -1.28
CA LEU A 381 26.48 -13.88 -0.25
C LEU A 381 26.69 -12.88 0.91
N ASN A 382 27.94 -12.63 1.31
CA ASN A 382 28.27 -11.60 2.29
C ASN A 382 27.82 -10.21 1.85
N ARG A 383 27.96 -9.88 0.56
CA ARG A 383 27.50 -8.59 0.02
C ARG A 383 25.99 -8.43 0.14
N GLU A 384 25.23 -9.48 -0.18
CA GLU A 384 23.77 -9.48 -0.03
C GLU A 384 23.36 -9.39 1.44
N LEU A 385 23.99 -10.19 2.31
CA LEU A 385 23.75 -10.15 3.75
C LEU A 385 24.04 -8.76 4.32
N TRP A 386 25.15 -8.15 3.90
CA TRP A 386 25.45 -6.77 4.29
C TRP A 386 24.35 -5.80 3.86
N ALA A 387 23.85 -5.91 2.63
CA ALA A 387 22.80 -5.02 2.14
C ALA A 387 21.46 -5.23 2.88
N MET A 388 21.17 -6.48 3.25
CA MET A 388 20.05 -6.91 4.07
C MET A 388 20.13 -6.46 5.54
N THR A 389 21.34 -6.33 6.08
CA THR A 389 21.62 -6.00 7.49
C THR A 389 22.37 -4.69 7.65
N THR A 390 22.22 -3.75 6.73
CA THR A 390 22.75 -2.40 6.91
C THR A 390 21.57 -1.47 6.97
N PRO A 391 21.47 -0.57 7.96
CA PRO A 391 20.40 0.41 8.00
C PRO A 391 20.33 1.25 6.71
N ASN A 392 19.12 1.55 6.24
CA ASN A 392 18.91 2.54 5.20
C ASN A 392 19.08 3.94 5.81
N ALA A 393 19.85 4.82 5.14
CA ALA A 393 20.12 6.17 5.59
C ALA A 393 19.34 7.16 4.73
N ILE A 394 18.02 7.21 4.93
CA ILE A 394 17.13 8.08 4.17
C ILE A 394 16.37 8.91 5.19
N SER A 395 16.83 10.14 5.39
CA SER A 395 16.21 11.02 6.37
C SER A 395 15.87 12.35 5.70
N THR A 396 14.62 12.76 5.82
CA THR A 396 14.25 14.16 6.06
C THR A 396 14.31 14.40 7.58
N PRO A 397 14.86 15.54 8.06
CA PRO A 397 14.86 15.85 9.48
C PRO A 397 13.42 16.04 10.00
N LEU A 398 13.06 15.38 11.10
CA LEU A 398 11.85 15.72 11.85
C LEU A 398 12.04 17.12 12.47
N THR A 399 11.40 18.14 11.94
CA THR A 399 11.17 19.38 12.69
C THR A 399 10.16 19.05 13.79
N GLN A 400 10.64 18.83 15.01
CA GLN A 400 9.78 18.54 16.16
C GLN A 400 8.84 19.72 16.43
N ARG A 401 7.54 19.45 16.54
CA ARG A 401 6.62 20.36 17.24
C ARG A 401 6.77 20.09 18.74
N HIS A 402 7.25 21.07 19.49
CA HIS A 402 6.83 21.20 20.88
C HIS A 402 5.38 21.63 20.82
N ASP A 403 4.41 20.79 21.20
CA ASP A 403 3.15 21.28 21.77
C ASP A 403 2.44 20.19 22.56
N ALA A 404 1.88 20.64 23.69
CA ALA A 404 1.10 19.87 24.63
C ALA A 404 -0.31 19.58 24.09
N THR A 405 -0.86 18.44 24.51
CA THR A 405 -2.28 18.02 24.42
C THR A 405 -2.83 17.60 23.05
N GLY A 406 -3.51 16.44 23.05
CA GLY A 406 -4.34 15.94 21.95
C GLY A 406 -4.44 14.42 21.92
#